data_AF-A0AB39RBF8-F1
#
_entry.id   AF-A0AB39RBF8-F1
#
_cell.length_a   1.000
_cell.length_b   1.000
_cell.length_c   1.000
_cell.angle_alpha   90.00
_cell.angle_beta   90.00
_cell.angle_gamma   90.00
#
_symmetry.space_group_name_H-M   'P 1'
#
loop_
_entity.id
_entity.type
_entity.pdbx_description
1 polymer ?
#
loop_
_entity_poly.entity_id
_entity_poly.type
_entity_poly.pdbx_seq_one_letter_code
_entity_poly.pdbx_strand_id
1 'polypeptide(L)' 'MSPMWDDKPEHTEGICVACGQHTDNGIVRWLPRTSGPDVRLIVHAEGNECWPKQPVEPIRLASSGL' A
#
# COMPACT_ATOMS: atom_id res chain seq x y z
N MET A 1 -10.55 -17.04 14.13
CA MET A 1 -9.65 -16.43 13.13
C MET A 1 -8.97 -15.27 13.82
N SER A 2 -7.66 -15.37 14.05
CA SER A 2 -6.88 -14.26 14.59
C SER A 2 -6.87 -13.13 13.56
N PRO A 3 -6.90 -11.86 13.98
CA PRO A 3 -6.82 -10.75 13.04
C PRO A 3 -5.47 -10.79 12.31
N MET A 4 -5.45 -10.77 10.97
CA MET A 4 -4.20 -10.77 10.17
C MET A 4 -3.33 -9.51 10.35
N TRP A 5 -3.67 -8.62 11.30
CA TRP A 5 -2.89 -7.44 11.65
C TRP A 5 -1.69 -7.75 12.56
N ASP A 6 -1.69 -8.91 13.24
CA ASP A 6 -0.65 -9.34 14.20
C ASP A 6 0.45 -10.22 13.59
N ASP A 7 0.36 -10.52 12.29
CA ASP A 7 1.41 -11.27 11.60
C ASP A 7 2.64 -10.39 11.38
N LYS A 8 3.83 -11.03 11.41
CA LYS A 8 5.09 -10.34 11.06
C LYS A 8 4.93 -9.63 9.71
N PRO A 9 5.42 -8.39 9.56
CA PRO A 9 5.32 -7.67 8.31
C PRO A 9 5.92 -8.50 7.18
N GLU A 10 5.12 -8.78 6.14
CA GLU A 10 5.58 -9.43 4.91
C GLU A 10 6.39 -8.40 4.11
N HIS A 11 7.63 -8.73 3.78
CA HIS A 11 8.50 -7.90 2.95
C HIS A 11 8.34 -8.27 1.47
N THR A 12 8.32 -7.26 0.60
CA THR A 12 8.17 -7.41 -0.86
C THR A 12 8.82 -6.25 -1.59
N GLU A 13 9.23 -6.47 -2.84
CA GLU A 13 9.49 -5.39 -3.79
C GLU A 13 8.17 -4.84 -4.38
N GLY A 14 8.16 -3.56 -4.77
CA GLY A 14 7.01 -2.96 -5.47
C GLY A 14 6.98 -1.43 -5.43
N ILE A 15 5.85 -0.86 -5.85
CA ILE A 15 5.63 0.60 -5.83
C ILE A 15 5.01 0.99 -4.49
N CYS A 16 5.67 1.87 -3.75
CA CYS A 16 5.13 2.45 -2.53
C CYS A 16 3.88 3.28 -2.85
N VAL A 17 2.74 2.94 -2.26
CA VAL A 17 1.48 3.66 -2.46
C VAL A 17 1.52 5.09 -1.92
N ALA A 18 2.41 5.38 -0.96
CA ALA A 18 2.48 6.69 -0.32
C ALA A 18 3.28 7.72 -1.12
N CYS A 19 4.35 7.32 -1.83
CA CYS A 19 5.23 8.24 -2.56
C CYS A 19 5.37 7.93 -4.06
N GLY A 20 4.80 6.81 -4.53
CA GLY A 20 4.88 6.37 -5.93
C GLY A 20 6.26 5.88 -6.38
N GLN A 21 7.24 5.77 -5.49
CA GLN A 21 8.57 5.27 -5.81
C GLN A 21 8.66 3.75 -5.68
N HIS A 22 9.56 3.13 -6.44
CA HIS A 22 9.89 1.72 -6.27
C HIS A 22 10.68 1.50 -4.98
N THR A 23 10.43 0.39 -4.31
CA THR A 23 11.18 -0.09 -3.15
C THR A 23 11.44 -1.57 -3.30
N ASP A 24 12.67 -2.00 -3.03
CA ASP A 24 13.08 -3.40 -3.00
C ASP A 24 12.81 -4.03 -1.62
N ASN A 25 12.42 -3.22 -0.63
CA ASN A 25 12.23 -3.59 0.76
C ASN A 25 10.96 -2.97 1.34
N GLY A 26 9.84 -3.10 0.63
CA GLY A 26 8.54 -2.64 1.10
C GLY A 26 7.91 -3.63 2.08
N ILE A 27 7.02 -3.14 2.94
CA ILE A 27 6.12 -3.95 3.78
C ILE A 27 4.74 -3.98 3.15
N VAL A 28 4.12 -5.16 3.15
CA VAL A 28 2.73 -5.35 2.74
C VAL A 28 1.77 -4.95 3.85
N ARG A 29 0.77 -4.14 3.50
CA ARG A 29 -0.39 -3.83 4.32
C ARG A 29 -1.66 -4.22 3.58
N TRP A 30 -2.47 -5.06 4.18
CA TRP A 30 -3.77 -5.43 3.64
C TRP A 30 -4.82 -4.44 4.14
N LEU A 31 -5.60 -3.83 3.25
CA LEU A 31 -6.73 -3.00 3.61
C LEU A 31 -8.02 -3.83 3.45
N PRO A 32 -8.78 -4.06 4.53
CA PRO A 32 -9.98 -4.87 4.46
C PRO A 32 -11.08 -4.06 3.77
N ARG A 33 -11.91 -4.70 2.95
CA ARG A 33 -13.07 -4.04 2.34
C ARG A 33 -14.37 -4.71 2.74
N THR A 34 -15.37 -3.89 3.01
CA THR A 34 -16.72 -4.35 3.39
C THR A 34 -17.39 -5.14 2.27
N SER A 35 -17.04 -4.87 1.02
CA SER A 35 -17.46 -5.64 -0.15
C SER A 35 -16.29 -5.87 -1.10
N GLY A 36 -16.09 -7.14 -1.48
CA GLY A 36 -15.02 -7.56 -2.39
C GLY A 36 -13.73 -8.00 -1.67
N PRO A 37 -12.69 -8.37 -2.45
CA PRO A 37 -11.43 -8.83 -1.89
C PRO A 37 -10.65 -7.68 -1.25
N ASP A 38 -9.82 -8.05 -0.27
CA ASP A 38 -8.87 -7.14 0.39
C ASP A 38 -7.88 -6.55 -0.61
N VAL A 39 -7.41 -5.34 -0.30
CA VAL A 39 -6.46 -4.62 -1.16
C VAL A 39 -5.07 -4.74 -0.57
N ARG A 40 -4.11 -5.22 -1.38
CA ARG A 40 -2.69 -5.27 -1.04
C ARG A 40 -2.07 -3.89 -1.28
N LEU A 41 -1.50 -3.29 -0.24
CA LEU A 41 -0.74 -2.03 -0.31
C LEU A 41 0.72 -2.30 0.01
N ILE A 42 1.63 -1.66 -0.72
CA ILE A 42 3.07 -1.72 -0.47
C ILE A 42 3.50 -0.34 0.03
N VAL A 43 4.24 -0.32 1.13
CA VAL A 43 4.84 0.90 1.70
C VAL A 43 6.30 0.64 2.03
N HIS A 44 7.17 1.66 2.03
CA HIS A 44 8.55 1.48 2.48
C HIS A 44 8.60 0.89 3.90
N ALA A 45 9.54 -0.02 4.15
CA ALA A 45 9.74 -0.57 5.49
C ALA A 45 10.18 0.50 6.49
N GLU A 46 11.00 1.46 6.04
CA GLU A 46 11.50 2.55 6.85
C GLU A 46 10.86 3.89 6.43
N GLY A 47 10.30 4.62 7.40
CA GLY A 47 9.57 5.87 7.13
C GLY A 47 10.44 6.99 6.58
N ASN A 48 11.75 6.95 6.82
CA ASN A 48 12.75 7.87 6.28
C ASN A 48 13.09 7.60 4.80
N GLU A 49 12.64 6.49 4.21
CA GLU A 49 12.79 6.23 2.77
C GLU A 49 11.63 6.85 1.97
N CYS A 50 10.49 7.07 2.63
CA CYS A 50 9.28 7.59 2.03
C CYS A 50 9.30 9.14 1.97
N TRP A 51 10.07 9.70 1.03
CA TRP A 51 10.06 11.14 0.76
C TRP A 51 9.08 11.47 -0.38
N PRO A 52 8.04 12.28 -0.16
CA PRO A 52 7.30 12.85 -1.27
C PRO A 52 8.20 13.87 -1.99
N LYS A 53 8.74 13.50 -3.17
CA LYS A 53 9.42 14.47 -4.04
C LYS A 53 8.44 15.34 -4.83
N GLN A 54 7.16 14.94 -4.91
CA GLN A 54 6.10 15.71 -5.53
C GLN A 54 4.78 15.47 -4.79
N PRO A 55 3.88 16.47 -4.72
CA PRO A 55 2.53 16.26 -4.21
C PRO A 55 1.86 15.16 -5.02
N VAL A 56 1.46 14.08 -4.35
CA VAL A 56 0.74 12.97 -4.98
C VAL A 56 -0.65 13.49 -5.30
N GLU A 57 -0.96 13.66 -6.58
CA GLU A 57 -2.33 13.99 -6.96
C GLU A 57 -3.25 12.84 -6.55
N PRO A 58 -4.43 13.13 -5.95
CA PRO A 58 -5.39 12.10 -5.60
C PRO A 58 -5.72 11.26 -6.83
N ILE A 59 -5.39 9.98 -6.80
CA ILE A 59 -5.79 9.04 -7.84
C ILE A 59 -7.32 8.98 -7.80
N ARG A 60 -7.97 9.61 -8.79
CA ARG A 60 -9.40 9.39 -9.03
C ARG A 60 -9.54 7.96 -9.50
N LEU A 61 -10.00 7.08 -8.62
CA LEU A 61 -10.51 5.78 -9.03
C LEU A 61 -11.64 6.06 -10.03
N ALA A 62 -11.38 5.75 -11.30
CA ALA A 62 -12.41 5.87 -12.33
C ALA A 62 -13.58 5.00 -11.88
N SER A 63 -14.70 5.64 -11.53
CA SER A 63 -15.98 4.98 -11.43
C SER A 63 -16.31 4.53 -12.85
N SER A 64 -15.97 3.28 -13.18
CA SER A 64 -16.58 2.61 -14.33
C SER A 64 -18.07 2.58 -14.05
N GLY A 65 -18.78 3.52 -14.65
CA GLY A 65 -20.23 3.63 -14.60
C GLY A 65 -20.86 2.36 -15.19
N LEU A 66 -22.00 2.01 -14.60
CA LEU A 66 -22.95 1.01 -15.09
C LEU A 66 -23.23 1.13 -16.59
#